data_AF-A0A1Q2HNV2-F1
#
_entry.id   AF-A0A1Q2HNV2-F1
#
_cell.length_a   1.000
_cell.length_b   1.000
_cell.length_c   1.000
_cell.angle_alpha   90.00
_cell.angle_beta   90.00
_cell.angle_gamma   90.00
#
_symmetry.space_group_name_H-M   'P 1'
#
loop_
_entity.id
_entity.type
_entity.pdbx_description
1 polymer ?
#
loop_
_entity_poly.entity_id
_entity_poly.type
_entity_poly.pdbx_seq_one_letter_code
_entity_poly.pdbx_strand_id
1 'polypeptide(L)'
;MSMAVLVPSFDKYSFLWQAFFKLFKEYWPNCRYPVYLGTNYKSADIDWVTDLKIGEDTCWGLTVSKMLEMIEEDYVVIILEDFFIIELVDDAAIESAYEFIKANGIDCLGLHACPKPKTLPQDGQIFGEVLPGEPYRINAQVSIWKKESLLKVLRPNFSPWDFETLGDVVARKNSLEIWGSYKPLIHHEQAIGRGKWFQSIVPVCEKHGINFDFYERGFYEPQKPSFIAKCKGLIKPHIIPILCWIRSK
;
A
#
# COMPACT_ATOMS: atom_id res chain seq x y z
N MET A 1 -11.81 -17.36 -9.29
CA MET A 1 -10.59 -16.72 -8.73
C MET A 1 -9.87 -15.98 -9.82
N SER A 2 -10.10 -14.69 -9.83
CA SER A 2 -9.43 -13.64 -10.62
C SER A 2 -8.78 -12.63 -9.65
N MET A 3 -7.99 -11.71 -10.19
CA MET A 3 -7.30 -10.67 -9.42
C MET A 3 -7.39 -9.32 -10.12
N ALA A 4 -7.63 -8.26 -9.36
CA ALA A 4 -7.64 -6.86 -9.80
C ALA A 4 -6.52 -6.06 -9.12
N VAL A 5 -6.25 -4.85 -9.61
CA VAL A 5 -5.51 -3.81 -8.88
C VAL A 5 -6.51 -2.75 -8.40
N LEU A 6 -6.44 -2.38 -7.11
CA LEU A 6 -7.19 -1.26 -6.55
C LEU A 6 -6.22 -0.20 -6.02
N VAL A 7 -6.45 1.03 -6.47
CA VAL A 7 -5.81 2.26 -5.95
C VAL A 7 -6.82 3.01 -5.08
N PRO A 8 -6.84 2.83 -3.75
CA PRO A 8 -7.88 3.38 -2.89
C PRO A 8 -7.63 4.85 -2.54
N SER A 9 -7.92 5.76 -3.47
CA SER A 9 -7.72 7.21 -3.32
C SER A 9 -9.02 7.98 -3.02
N PHE A 10 -8.93 9.31 -3.01
CA PHE A 10 -10.04 10.24 -2.80
C PHE A 10 -9.73 11.62 -3.42
N ASP A 11 -10.76 12.46 -3.62
CA ASP A 11 -10.70 13.61 -4.54
C ASP A 11 -9.68 14.71 -4.13
N LYS A 12 -9.17 14.71 -2.90
CA LYS A 12 -8.12 15.65 -2.45
C LYS A 12 -6.72 15.27 -2.94
N TYR A 13 -6.49 14.01 -3.31
CA TYR A 13 -5.24 13.55 -3.92
C TYR A 13 -5.32 13.41 -5.45
N SER A 14 -6.37 13.95 -6.08
CA SER A 14 -6.53 13.90 -7.54
C SER A 14 -5.39 14.51 -8.35
N PHE A 15 -4.56 15.35 -7.72
CA PHE A 15 -3.34 15.89 -8.33
C PHE A 15 -2.26 14.80 -8.56
N LEU A 16 -2.26 13.71 -7.80
CA LEU A 16 -1.30 12.61 -7.95
C LEU A 16 -1.67 11.64 -9.09
N TRP A 17 -2.96 11.45 -9.40
CA TRP A 17 -3.42 10.32 -10.22
C TRP A 17 -2.75 10.24 -11.59
N GLN A 18 -2.66 11.36 -12.31
CA GLN A 18 -2.02 11.42 -13.63
C GLN A 18 -0.51 11.06 -13.58
N ALA A 19 0.19 11.45 -12.51
CA ALA A 19 1.58 11.08 -12.29
C ALA A 19 1.71 9.59 -11.90
N PHE A 20 0.88 9.13 -10.96
CA PHE A 20 0.83 7.74 -10.51
C PHE A 20 0.60 6.79 -11.70
N PHE A 21 -0.45 7.01 -12.49
CA PHE A 21 -0.80 6.11 -13.59
C PHE A 21 0.16 6.21 -14.78
N LYS A 22 0.81 7.37 -14.99
CA LYS A 22 1.93 7.50 -15.93
C LYS A 22 3.10 6.58 -15.53
N LEU A 23 3.50 6.60 -14.25
CA LEU A 23 4.57 5.74 -13.74
C LEU A 23 4.15 4.26 -13.68
N PHE A 24 2.89 3.98 -13.33
CA PHE A 24 2.32 2.64 -13.41
C PHE A 24 2.41 2.08 -14.83
N LYS A 25 2.08 2.87 -15.86
CA LYS A 25 2.12 2.39 -17.25
C LYS A 25 3.54 2.25 -17.80
N GLU A 26 4.46 3.09 -17.35
CA GLU A 26 5.90 2.99 -17.66
C GLU A 26 6.53 1.72 -17.05
N TYR A 27 6.26 1.44 -15.77
CA TYR A 27 6.93 0.39 -15.02
C TYR A 27 6.16 -0.93 -14.92
N TRP A 28 4.86 -0.94 -15.20
CA TRP A 28 4.05 -2.15 -15.33
C TRP A 28 3.26 -2.18 -16.65
N PRO A 29 3.94 -2.08 -17.80
CA PRO A 29 3.29 -1.85 -19.11
C PRO A 29 2.32 -2.97 -19.51
N ASN A 30 2.65 -4.20 -19.12
CA ASN A 30 1.92 -5.43 -19.45
C ASN A 30 0.92 -5.88 -18.35
N CYS A 31 0.61 -5.02 -17.37
CA CYS A 31 -0.36 -5.35 -16.34
C CYS A 31 -1.68 -5.82 -16.97
N ARG A 32 -2.00 -7.11 -16.79
CA ARG A 32 -3.16 -7.79 -17.39
C ARG A 32 -4.39 -7.84 -16.49
N TYR A 33 -4.28 -7.29 -15.28
CA TYR A 33 -5.34 -7.23 -14.29
C TYR A 33 -6.17 -5.96 -14.52
N PRO A 34 -7.50 -5.98 -14.33
CA PRO A 34 -8.29 -4.75 -14.34
C PRO A 34 -7.80 -3.81 -13.24
N VAL A 35 -7.70 -2.52 -13.57
CA VAL A 35 -7.17 -1.49 -12.67
C VAL A 35 -8.29 -0.53 -12.29
N TYR A 36 -8.57 -0.46 -10.99
CA TYR A 36 -9.61 0.36 -10.40
C TYR A 36 -8.99 1.51 -9.59
N LEU A 37 -9.53 2.72 -9.75
CA LEU A 37 -9.23 3.87 -8.91
C LEU A 37 -10.42 4.20 -8.02
N GLY A 38 -10.23 4.18 -6.71
CA GLY A 38 -11.20 4.75 -5.77
C GLY A 38 -11.22 6.27 -5.84
N THR A 39 -12.40 6.87 -6.00
CA THR A 39 -12.61 8.33 -5.94
C THR A 39 -13.91 8.67 -5.19
N ASN A 40 -14.12 9.95 -4.86
CA ASN A 40 -15.41 10.40 -4.33
C ASN A 40 -16.38 10.69 -5.47
N TYR A 41 -16.04 11.67 -6.31
CA TYR A 41 -16.89 12.17 -7.38
C TYR A 41 -16.13 12.42 -8.69
N LYS A 42 -14.86 12.83 -8.59
CA LYS A 42 -13.99 13.07 -9.75
C LYS A 42 -13.75 11.78 -10.55
N SER A 43 -13.43 11.98 -11.82
CA SER A 43 -12.79 10.96 -12.68
C SER A 43 -11.29 11.25 -12.77
N ALA A 44 -10.49 10.22 -13.01
CA ALA A 44 -9.09 10.42 -13.39
C ALA A 44 -8.90 10.78 -14.87
N ASP A 45 -9.90 10.49 -15.71
CA ASP A 45 -9.87 10.68 -17.18
C ASP A 45 -8.71 9.90 -17.82
N ILE A 46 -8.65 8.59 -17.54
CA ILE A 46 -7.61 7.66 -18.02
C ILE A 46 -8.30 6.41 -18.59
N ASP A 47 -8.27 6.25 -19.92
CA ASP A 47 -9.09 5.28 -20.68
C ASP A 47 -9.00 3.81 -20.25
N TRP A 48 -7.91 3.40 -19.58
CA TRP A 48 -7.66 2.02 -19.14
C TRP A 48 -7.84 1.81 -17.63
N VAL A 49 -8.30 2.83 -16.90
CA VAL A 49 -8.57 2.77 -15.45
C VAL A 49 -10.07 2.97 -15.20
N THR A 50 -10.66 2.14 -14.37
CA THR A 50 -12.08 2.25 -13.99
C THR A 50 -12.24 3.05 -12.71
N ASP A 51 -12.91 4.20 -12.76
CA ASP A 51 -13.22 5.01 -11.58
C ASP A 51 -14.34 4.36 -10.72
N LEU A 52 -14.03 4.01 -9.48
CA LEU A 52 -14.98 3.57 -8.45
C LEU A 52 -15.42 4.78 -7.60
N LYS A 53 -16.47 5.47 -8.06
CA LYS A 53 -17.02 6.67 -7.42
C LYS A 53 -17.89 6.31 -6.22
N ILE A 54 -17.33 6.37 -5.02
CA ILE A 54 -18.02 5.99 -3.77
C ILE A 54 -18.91 7.09 -3.15
N GLY A 55 -18.89 8.29 -3.72
CA GLY A 55 -19.56 9.47 -3.20
C GLY A 55 -18.88 9.99 -1.93
N GLU A 56 -19.69 10.37 -0.94
CA GLU A 56 -19.22 10.98 0.30
C GLU A 56 -18.31 10.03 1.12
N ASP A 57 -17.11 10.53 1.43
CA ASP A 57 -16.16 9.87 2.33
C ASP A 57 -16.59 10.07 3.78
N THR A 58 -16.85 8.98 4.48
CA THR A 58 -17.23 8.99 5.90
C THR A 58 -16.04 8.64 6.80
N CYS A 59 -15.30 7.59 6.44
CA CYS A 59 -14.02 7.22 7.04
C CYS A 59 -13.31 6.19 6.15
N TRP A 60 -11.98 6.21 6.16
CA TRP A 60 -11.12 5.38 5.31
C TRP A 60 -11.55 3.90 5.27
N GLY A 61 -11.74 3.26 6.42
CA GLY A 61 -12.13 1.84 6.47
C GLY A 61 -13.45 1.51 5.77
N LEU A 62 -14.47 2.38 5.84
CA LEU A 62 -15.73 2.19 5.10
C LEU A 62 -15.57 2.51 3.62
N THR A 63 -14.80 3.55 3.31
CA THR A 63 -14.54 4.02 1.95
C THR A 63 -13.82 2.96 1.12
N VAL A 64 -12.81 2.30 1.68
CA VAL A 64 -12.15 1.15 1.02
C VAL A 64 -13.09 -0.06 0.93
N SER A 65 -13.90 -0.36 1.97
CA SER A 65 -14.88 -1.45 1.89
C SER A 65 -15.90 -1.27 0.75
N LYS A 66 -16.44 -0.06 0.58
CA LYS A 66 -17.33 0.26 -0.56
C LYS A 66 -16.67 0.02 -1.91
N MET A 67 -15.39 0.39 -2.07
CA MET A 67 -14.64 0.13 -3.31
C MET A 67 -14.51 -1.37 -3.57
N LEU A 68 -14.19 -2.15 -2.54
CA LEU A 68 -14.07 -3.61 -2.65
C LEU A 68 -15.40 -4.28 -2.98
N GLU A 69 -16.53 -3.78 -2.45
CA GLU A 69 -17.88 -4.27 -2.78
C GLU A 69 -18.27 -4.04 -4.25
N MET A 70 -17.63 -3.09 -4.95
CA MET A 70 -17.81 -2.82 -6.39
C MET A 70 -16.88 -3.63 -7.30
N ILE A 71 -15.88 -4.33 -6.74
CA ILE A 71 -14.91 -5.15 -7.49
C ILE A 71 -15.44 -6.59 -7.56
N GLU A 72 -15.45 -7.19 -8.75
CA GLU A 72 -15.93 -8.57 -8.93
C GLU A 72 -14.88 -9.60 -8.49
N GLU A 73 -13.60 -9.30 -8.71
CA GLU A 73 -12.46 -10.19 -8.49
C GLU A 73 -12.30 -10.67 -7.04
N ASP A 74 -11.94 -11.95 -6.86
CA ASP A 74 -11.76 -12.58 -5.55
C ASP A 74 -10.53 -12.05 -4.78
N TYR A 75 -9.53 -11.55 -5.53
CA TYR A 75 -8.28 -11.02 -4.99
C TYR A 75 -8.02 -9.60 -5.50
N VAL A 76 -7.35 -8.79 -4.69
CA VAL A 76 -7.00 -7.40 -5.01
C VAL A 76 -5.55 -7.11 -4.65
N VAL A 77 -4.81 -6.49 -5.56
CA VAL A 77 -3.53 -5.83 -5.27
C VAL A 77 -3.86 -4.43 -4.79
N ILE A 78 -3.54 -4.10 -3.54
CA ILE A 78 -3.68 -2.74 -3.00
C ILE A 78 -2.39 -1.96 -3.27
N ILE A 79 -2.50 -0.79 -3.89
CA ILE A 79 -1.40 0.17 -4.09
C ILE A 79 -1.92 1.57 -3.77
N LEU A 80 -1.27 2.30 -2.86
CA LEU A 80 -1.70 3.68 -2.56
C LEU A 80 -1.33 4.64 -3.69
N GLU A 81 -2.10 5.71 -3.87
CA GLU A 81 -1.90 6.68 -4.96
C GLU A 81 -0.61 7.49 -4.85
N ASP A 82 0.03 7.49 -3.67
CA ASP A 82 1.32 8.10 -3.42
C ASP A 82 2.48 7.10 -3.50
N PHE A 83 2.24 5.81 -3.78
CA PHE A 83 3.29 4.80 -4.00
C PHE A 83 3.67 4.73 -5.48
N PHE A 84 4.51 5.67 -5.90
CA PHE A 84 4.98 5.76 -7.27
C PHE A 84 5.92 4.60 -7.58
N ILE A 85 5.55 3.73 -8.52
CA ILE A 85 6.41 2.63 -8.99
C ILE A 85 7.65 3.21 -9.67
N ILE A 86 8.84 2.69 -9.37
CA ILE A 86 10.15 3.24 -9.82
C ILE A 86 11.05 2.23 -10.57
N GLU A 87 10.69 0.95 -10.59
CA GLU A 87 11.41 -0.10 -11.32
C GLU A 87 10.40 -1.03 -12.03
N LEU A 88 10.83 -1.70 -13.10
CA LEU A 88 9.98 -2.60 -13.88
C LEU A 88 9.42 -3.73 -13.00
N VAL A 89 8.10 -3.92 -13.03
CA VAL A 89 7.42 -5.01 -12.36
C VAL A 89 7.58 -6.30 -13.17
N ASP A 90 8.05 -7.35 -12.52
CA ASP A 90 8.15 -8.69 -13.11
C ASP A 90 6.78 -9.40 -13.05
N ASP A 91 6.10 -9.45 -14.20
CA ASP A 91 4.79 -10.11 -14.34
C ASP A 91 4.80 -11.59 -13.90
N ALA A 92 5.92 -12.30 -14.09
CA ALA A 92 6.06 -13.70 -13.67
C ALA A 92 6.24 -13.82 -12.16
N ALA A 93 6.90 -12.85 -11.52
CA ALA A 93 6.97 -12.77 -10.06
C ALA A 93 5.61 -12.46 -9.43
N ILE A 94 4.81 -11.56 -10.04
CA ILE A 94 3.44 -11.27 -9.59
C ILE A 94 2.52 -12.47 -9.80
N GLU A 95 2.61 -13.19 -10.92
CA GLU A 95 1.86 -14.44 -11.11
C GLU A 95 2.29 -15.51 -10.09
N SER A 96 3.58 -15.66 -9.84
CA SER A 96 4.07 -16.61 -8.83
C SER A 96 3.51 -16.29 -7.44
N ALA A 97 3.43 -15.00 -7.07
CA ALA A 97 2.76 -14.55 -5.85
C ALA A 97 1.26 -14.88 -5.84
N TYR A 98 0.57 -14.74 -6.99
CA TYR A 98 -0.85 -15.03 -7.12
C TYR A 98 -1.18 -16.53 -7.11
N GLU A 99 -0.37 -17.38 -7.72
CA GLU A 99 -0.52 -18.83 -7.59
C GLU A 99 -0.19 -19.30 -6.17
N PHE A 100 0.85 -18.72 -5.54
CA PHE A 100 1.22 -19.04 -4.16
C PHE A 100 0.12 -18.69 -3.15
N ILE A 101 -0.49 -17.49 -3.25
CA ILE A 101 -1.55 -17.07 -2.32
C ILE A 101 -2.79 -17.96 -2.44
N LYS A 102 -3.16 -18.38 -3.66
CA LYS A 102 -4.27 -19.31 -3.92
C LYS A 102 -3.98 -20.72 -3.41
N ALA A 103 -2.83 -21.30 -3.77
CA ALA A 103 -2.50 -22.69 -3.49
C ALA A 103 -2.39 -22.99 -1.98
N ASN A 104 -2.00 -21.99 -1.18
CA ASN A 104 -1.81 -22.13 0.27
C ASN A 104 -2.96 -21.54 1.10
N GLY A 105 -4.01 -21.00 0.46
CA GLY A 105 -5.16 -20.42 1.17
C GLY A 105 -4.83 -19.16 1.98
N ILE A 106 -3.82 -18.39 1.55
CA ILE A 106 -3.32 -17.21 2.26
C ILE A 106 -4.30 -16.03 2.07
N ASP A 107 -4.47 -15.21 3.11
CA ASP A 107 -5.39 -14.07 3.09
C ASP A 107 -4.72 -12.75 2.67
N CYS A 108 -3.44 -12.58 2.99
CA CYS A 108 -2.63 -11.44 2.59
C CYS A 108 -1.18 -11.84 2.28
N LEU A 109 -0.64 -11.33 1.18
CA LEU A 109 0.75 -11.44 0.79
C LEU A 109 1.36 -10.05 0.51
N GLY A 110 2.18 -9.56 1.43
CA GLY A 110 2.91 -8.29 1.29
C GLY A 110 4.02 -8.38 0.23
N LEU A 111 4.02 -7.46 -0.73
CA LEU A 111 4.92 -7.44 -1.88
C LEU A 111 6.10 -6.46 -1.75
N HIS A 112 6.13 -5.59 -0.73
CA HIS A 112 7.24 -4.63 -0.52
C HIS A 112 8.34 -5.16 0.43
N ALA A 113 8.21 -6.37 0.97
CA ALA A 113 9.09 -6.91 2.02
C ALA A 113 9.24 -5.98 3.24
N CYS A 114 8.13 -5.37 3.68
CA CYS A 114 8.03 -4.64 4.94
C CYS A 114 6.70 -4.97 5.66
N PRO A 115 6.72 -5.55 6.87
CA PRO A 115 7.88 -6.18 7.51
C PRO A 115 8.39 -7.35 6.67
N LYS A 116 9.68 -7.69 6.83
CA LYS A 116 10.21 -8.94 6.26
C LYS A 116 9.76 -10.11 7.15
N PRO A 117 9.35 -11.24 6.57
CA PRO A 117 9.15 -12.46 7.35
C PRO A 117 10.44 -12.80 8.10
N LYS A 118 10.30 -13.20 9.37
CA LYS A 118 11.44 -13.63 10.22
C LYS A 118 11.67 -15.14 10.21
N THR A 119 10.73 -15.88 9.62
CA THR A 119 10.92 -17.27 9.22
C THR A 119 12.11 -17.36 8.27
N LEU A 120 12.90 -18.44 8.34
CA LEU A 120 13.96 -18.66 7.35
C LEU A 120 13.32 -19.18 6.06
N PRO A 121 13.68 -18.65 4.88
CA PRO A 121 13.24 -19.24 3.62
C PRO A 121 13.77 -20.67 3.51
N GLN A 122 12.91 -21.61 3.08
CA GLN A 122 13.39 -22.87 2.53
C GLN A 122 14.07 -22.61 1.17
N ASP A 123 14.86 -23.56 0.67
CA ASP A 123 15.58 -23.38 -0.59
C ASP A 123 14.63 -23.03 -1.75
N GLY A 124 14.87 -21.88 -2.39
CA GLY A 124 14.03 -21.35 -3.47
C GLY A 124 12.76 -20.60 -3.02
N GLN A 125 12.43 -20.58 -1.73
CA GLN A 125 11.20 -19.95 -1.21
C GLN A 125 11.35 -18.43 -1.09
N ILE A 126 10.51 -17.67 -1.81
CA ILE A 126 10.54 -16.19 -1.84
C ILE A 126 9.52 -15.49 -0.92
N PHE A 127 8.63 -16.26 -0.29
CA PHE A 127 7.58 -15.79 0.62
C PHE A 127 7.65 -16.51 1.97
N GLY A 128 7.35 -15.83 3.08
CA GLY A 128 7.31 -16.40 4.41
C GLY A 128 6.18 -15.84 5.27
N GLU A 129 5.79 -16.58 6.31
CA GLU A 129 4.78 -16.14 7.28
C GLU A 129 5.29 -14.91 8.07
N VAL A 130 4.44 -13.90 8.23
CA VAL A 130 4.65 -12.81 9.18
C VAL A 130 3.93 -13.18 10.48
N LEU A 131 4.69 -13.47 11.52
CA LEU A 131 4.17 -14.14 12.73
C LEU A 131 3.14 -13.28 13.50
N PRO A 132 2.07 -13.89 14.05
CA PRO A 132 1.07 -13.21 14.88
C PRO A 132 1.66 -12.29 15.96
N GLY A 133 1.18 -11.03 16.02
CA GLY A 133 1.67 -10.02 16.97
C GLY A 133 2.97 -9.31 16.59
N GLU A 134 3.55 -9.58 15.41
CA GLU A 134 4.67 -8.77 14.92
C GLU A 134 4.24 -7.33 14.54
N PRO A 135 5.08 -6.31 14.83
CA PRO A 135 4.80 -4.93 14.42
C PRO A 135 4.58 -4.81 12.93
N TYR A 136 3.50 -4.11 12.54
CA TYR A 136 3.10 -3.91 11.15
C TYR A 136 2.80 -5.20 10.37
N ARG A 137 2.42 -6.31 11.04
CA ARG A 137 1.93 -7.53 10.38
C ARG A 137 0.77 -7.24 9.42
N ILE A 138 -0.12 -6.33 9.80
CA ILE A 138 -1.04 -5.65 8.88
C ILE A 138 -0.50 -4.24 8.66
N ASN A 139 -0.42 -3.81 7.42
CA ASN A 139 0.01 -2.47 7.04
C ASN A 139 -0.54 -2.11 5.65
N ALA A 140 -0.44 -0.84 5.27
CA ALA A 140 -0.94 -0.33 4.00
C ALA A 140 0.06 -0.44 2.82
N GLN A 141 1.14 -1.21 2.96
CA GLN A 141 2.12 -1.45 1.88
C GLN A 141 1.50 -2.26 0.74
N VAL A 142 2.15 -2.19 -0.43
CA VAL A 142 1.75 -2.94 -1.62
C VAL A 142 1.61 -4.43 -1.28
N SER A 143 0.41 -4.97 -1.46
CA SER A 143 0.03 -6.31 -0.98
C SER A 143 -1.09 -6.92 -1.83
N ILE A 144 -1.04 -8.25 -2.02
CA ILE A 144 -2.16 -9.02 -2.58
C ILE A 144 -3.05 -9.47 -1.42
N TRP A 145 -4.35 -9.20 -1.51
CA TRP A 145 -5.33 -9.59 -0.52
C TRP A 145 -6.40 -10.49 -1.11
N LYS A 146 -6.85 -11.49 -0.35
CA LYS A 146 -8.17 -12.09 -0.56
C LYS A 146 -9.23 -11.08 -0.13
N LYS A 147 -10.11 -10.67 -1.06
CA LYS A 147 -11.08 -9.57 -0.89
C LYS A 147 -11.95 -9.73 0.37
N GLU A 148 -12.52 -10.92 0.57
CA GLU A 148 -13.33 -11.25 1.75
C GLU A 148 -12.60 -11.06 3.07
N SER A 149 -11.28 -11.30 3.09
CA SER A 149 -10.49 -11.24 4.31
C SER A 149 -9.98 -9.83 4.59
N LEU A 150 -9.68 -9.04 3.55
CA LEU A 150 -9.49 -7.60 3.70
C LEU A 150 -10.76 -6.91 4.26
N LEU A 151 -11.95 -7.26 3.75
CA LEU A 151 -13.24 -6.79 4.28
C LEU A 151 -13.48 -7.16 5.76
N LYS A 152 -12.90 -8.24 6.27
CA LYS A 152 -12.94 -8.57 7.72
C LYS A 152 -12.02 -7.68 8.55
N VAL A 153 -10.90 -7.23 8.00
CA VAL A 153 -9.89 -6.40 8.70
C VAL A 153 -10.28 -4.92 8.68
N LEU A 154 -10.83 -4.44 7.57
CA LEU A 154 -11.43 -3.12 7.46
C LEU A 154 -12.61 -3.01 8.44
N ARG A 155 -12.67 -1.91 9.19
CA ARG A 155 -13.74 -1.66 10.17
C ARG A 155 -14.30 -0.25 10.03
N PRO A 156 -15.60 -0.05 10.36
CA PRO A 156 -16.14 1.28 10.54
C PRO A 156 -15.28 2.08 11.52
N ASN A 157 -14.99 3.33 11.17
CA ASN A 157 -14.16 4.28 11.92
C ASN A 157 -12.64 3.98 11.97
N PHE A 158 -12.13 2.97 11.26
CA PHE A 158 -10.68 2.83 11.13
C PHE A 158 -10.11 3.93 10.23
N SER A 159 -9.17 4.70 10.77
CA SER A 159 -8.17 5.42 9.98
C SER A 159 -7.11 4.43 9.45
N PRO A 160 -6.24 4.85 8.50
CA PRO A 160 -5.10 4.03 8.09
C PRO A 160 -4.23 3.58 9.28
N TRP A 161 -4.04 4.43 10.30
CA TRP A 161 -3.28 4.06 11.50
C TRP A 161 -3.96 2.97 12.33
N ASP A 162 -5.29 3.01 12.45
CA ASP A 162 -6.05 1.97 13.16
C ASP A 162 -5.99 0.64 12.40
N PHE A 163 -5.96 0.68 11.07
CA PHE A 163 -5.74 -0.51 10.24
C PHE A 163 -4.38 -1.15 10.49
N GLU A 164 -3.28 -0.39 10.58
CA GLU A 164 -1.96 -0.98 10.87
C GLU A 164 -1.82 -1.46 12.32
N THR A 165 -2.37 -0.70 13.28
CA THR A 165 -2.16 -0.97 14.72
C THR A 165 -3.18 -1.91 15.35
N LEU A 166 -4.42 -1.92 14.88
CA LEU A 166 -5.50 -2.81 15.35
C LEU A 166 -5.79 -3.95 14.36
N GLY A 167 -5.32 -3.86 13.12
CA GLY A 167 -5.53 -4.88 12.08
C GLY A 167 -5.07 -6.26 12.50
N ASP A 168 -3.90 -6.41 13.15
CA ASP A 168 -3.43 -7.73 13.62
C ASP A 168 -4.37 -8.34 14.68
N VAL A 169 -4.98 -7.53 15.55
CA VAL A 169 -5.97 -8.02 16.53
C VAL A 169 -7.18 -8.61 15.81
N VAL A 170 -7.62 -7.96 14.72
CA VAL A 170 -8.73 -8.45 13.90
C VAL A 170 -8.31 -9.68 13.09
N ALA A 171 -7.12 -9.68 12.50
CA ALA A 171 -6.57 -10.79 11.72
C ALA A 171 -6.44 -12.05 12.58
N ARG A 172 -5.83 -11.96 13.78
CA ARG A 172 -5.72 -13.07 14.72
C ARG A 172 -7.08 -13.58 15.20
N LYS A 173 -8.06 -12.69 15.43
CA LYS A 173 -9.43 -13.10 15.82
C LYS A 173 -10.15 -13.90 14.71
N ASN A 174 -9.80 -13.67 13.45
CA ASN A 174 -10.38 -14.37 12.30
C ASN A 174 -9.46 -15.48 11.75
N SER A 175 -8.37 -15.81 12.46
CA SER A 175 -7.34 -16.77 12.04
C SER A 175 -6.82 -16.52 10.62
N LEU A 176 -6.55 -15.26 10.27
CA LEU A 176 -6.08 -14.91 8.93
C LEU A 176 -4.60 -15.26 8.72
N GLU A 177 -4.32 -15.86 7.56
CA GLU A 177 -2.99 -16.22 7.07
C GLU A 177 -2.31 -15.02 6.42
N ILE A 178 -1.26 -14.51 7.06
CA ILE A 178 -0.57 -13.27 6.65
C ILE A 178 0.90 -13.56 6.36
N TRP A 179 1.29 -13.32 5.11
CA TRP A 179 2.60 -13.63 4.57
C TRP A 179 3.23 -12.39 3.94
N GLY A 180 4.54 -12.43 3.73
CA GLY A 180 5.28 -11.37 3.04
C GLY A 180 6.39 -11.94 2.16
N SER A 181 6.85 -11.15 1.20
CA SER A 181 8.05 -11.47 0.43
C SER A 181 9.34 -11.14 1.20
N TYR A 182 10.42 -11.89 0.96
CA TYR A 182 11.75 -11.58 1.54
C TYR A 182 12.46 -10.41 0.81
N LYS A 183 12.08 -10.17 -0.44
CA LYS A 183 12.53 -9.09 -1.33
C LYS A 183 11.31 -8.38 -1.92
N PRO A 184 11.35 -7.07 -2.22
CA PRO A 184 10.24 -6.42 -2.89
C PRO A 184 9.99 -7.06 -4.27
N LEU A 185 8.72 -7.18 -4.66
CA LEU A 185 8.26 -7.54 -6.01
C LEU A 185 7.72 -6.30 -6.75
N ILE A 186 7.25 -5.29 -6.01
CA ILE A 186 6.89 -3.97 -6.55
C ILE A 186 7.70 -2.91 -5.81
N HIS A 187 8.67 -2.34 -6.53
CA HIS A 187 9.55 -1.28 -6.06
C HIS A 187 8.86 0.07 -6.28
N HIS A 188 8.66 0.81 -5.19
CA HIS A 188 7.98 2.10 -5.22
C HIS A 188 8.64 3.08 -4.24
N GLU A 189 8.49 4.37 -4.53
CA GLU A 189 8.82 5.49 -3.64
C GLU A 189 7.53 6.12 -3.13
N GLN A 190 7.45 6.44 -1.84
CA GLN A 190 6.32 7.17 -1.30
C GLN A 190 6.46 8.66 -1.61
N ALA A 191 5.48 9.25 -2.28
CA ALA A 191 5.48 10.65 -2.69
C ALA A 191 5.14 11.60 -1.53
N ILE A 192 4.20 11.24 -0.65
CA ILE A 192 3.66 12.13 0.40
C ILE A 192 3.90 11.54 1.79
N GLY A 193 4.37 12.39 2.72
CA GLY A 193 4.61 12.10 4.13
C GLY A 193 3.97 13.17 5.02
N ARG A 194 2.95 12.79 5.80
CA ARG A 194 2.21 13.69 6.74
C ARG A 194 1.68 14.98 6.08
N GLY A 195 1.16 14.84 4.86
CA GLY A 195 0.58 15.92 4.06
C GLY A 195 1.60 16.75 3.26
N LYS A 196 2.90 16.42 3.39
CA LYS A 196 4.04 17.08 2.74
C LYS A 196 4.72 16.13 1.74
N TRP A 197 5.58 16.61 0.87
CA TRP A 197 6.33 15.76 -0.07
C TRP A 197 7.54 15.07 0.57
N PHE A 198 7.85 13.83 0.19
CA PHE A 198 9.15 13.22 0.48
C PHE A 198 10.20 13.72 -0.51
N GLN A 199 11.42 13.95 -0.03
CA GLN A 199 12.51 14.47 -0.87
C GLN A 199 12.95 13.48 -1.97
N SER A 200 12.74 12.17 -1.77
CA SER A 200 13.07 11.12 -2.75
C SER A 200 12.23 11.18 -4.02
N ILE A 201 11.06 11.81 -3.98
CA ILE A 201 10.17 11.90 -5.15
C ILE A 201 10.64 12.90 -6.20
N VAL A 202 11.47 13.88 -5.82
CA VAL A 202 11.95 14.93 -6.73
C VAL A 202 12.70 14.35 -7.93
N PRO A 203 13.76 13.53 -7.76
CA PRO A 203 14.46 12.92 -8.90
C PRO A 203 13.57 11.95 -9.71
N VAL A 204 12.56 11.31 -9.09
CA VAL A 204 11.58 10.50 -9.83
C VAL A 204 10.74 11.38 -10.74
N CYS A 205 10.22 12.49 -10.23
CA CYS A 205 9.42 13.44 -11.00
C CYS A 205 10.23 14.08 -12.14
N GLU A 206 11.46 14.52 -11.85
CA GLU A 206 12.39 15.09 -12.85
C GLU A 206 12.70 14.09 -13.97
N LYS A 207 13.08 12.85 -13.63
CA LYS A 207 13.39 11.78 -14.60
C LYS A 207 12.25 11.53 -15.59
N HIS A 208 11.01 11.63 -15.13
CA HIS A 208 9.83 11.34 -15.94
C HIS A 208 9.12 12.58 -16.49
N GLY A 209 9.66 13.80 -16.29
CA GLY A 209 9.01 15.03 -16.73
C GLY A 209 7.61 15.22 -16.10
N ILE A 210 7.50 14.93 -14.81
CA ILE A 210 6.30 15.15 -13.99
C ILE A 210 6.54 16.44 -13.20
N ASN A 211 5.65 17.42 -13.36
CA ASN A 211 5.80 18.73 -12.74
C ASN A 211 4.77 18.90 -11.61
N PHE A 212 5.25 19.12 -10.39
CA PHE A 212 4.43 19.45 -9.23
C PHE A 212 4.86 20.79 -8.63
N ASP A 213 3.91 21.54 -8.07
CA ASP A 213 4.26 22.59 -7.11
C ASP A 213 4.56 21.93 -5.76
N PHE A 214 5.85 21.69 -5.51
CA PHE A 214 6.33 21.16 -4.24
C PHE A 214 6.18 22.16 -3.07
N TYR A 215 6.05 23.45 -3.35
CA TYR A 215 6.03 24.51 -2.32
C TYR A 215 4.67 24.65 -1.64
N GLU A 216 3.56 24.36 -2.34
CA GLU A 216 2.19 24.43 -1.76
C GLU A 216 2.06 23.61 -0.46
N ARG A 217 2.72 22.43 -0.43
CA ARG A 217 2.71 21.50 0.71
C ARG A 217 4.03 21.47 1.49
N GLY A 218 5.13 21.88 0.85
CA GLY A 218 6.48 21.76 1.34
C GLY A 218 6.95 20.31 1.51
N PHE A 219 8.17 20.13 2.02
CA PHE A 219 8.79 18.81 2.21
C PHE A 219 8.67 18.30 3.65
N TYR A 220 8.63 16.97 3.78
CA TYR A 220 8.63 16.25 5.04
C TYR A 220 10.02 16.33 5.69
N GLU A 221 10.08 16.96 6.86
CA GLU A 221 11.28 16.98 7.71
C GLU A 221 11.15 15.94 8.82
N PRO A 222 12.09 14.97 8.93
CA PRO A 222 12.11 14.04 10.04
C PRO A 222 12.32 14.79 11.36
N GLN A 223 11.36 14.72 12.28
CA GLN A 223 11.52 15.31 13.60
C GLN A 223 12.72 14.67 14.31
N LYS A 224 13.72 15.49 14.65
CA LYS A 224 14.86 15.03 15.48
C LYS A 224 14.30 14.46 16.80
N PRO A 225 14.68 13.24 17.21
CA PRO A 225 14.19 12.67 18.45
C PRO A 225 14.57 13.59 19.62
N SER A 226 13.61 13.89 20.48
CA SER A 226 13.83 14.79 21.62
C SER A 226 14.93 14.24 22.53
N PHE A 227 15.68 15.13 23.20
CA PHE A 227 16.77 14.75 24.10
C PHE A 227 16.30 13.74 25.18
N ILE A 228 15.05 13.86 25.61
CA ILE A 228 14.38 12.98 26.58
C ILE A 228 14.25 11.53 26.04
N ALA A 229 14.02 11.35 24.73
CA ALA A 229 13.92 10.03 24.12
C ALA A 229 15.29 9.31 24.05
N LYS A 230 16.38 10.07 23.84
CA LYS A 230 17.77 9.54 23.93
C LYS A 230 18.09 9.01 25.33
N CYS A 231 17.74 9.74 26.39
CA CYS A 231 18.05 9.35 27.77
C CYS A 231 17.27 8.12 28.26
N LYS A 232 16.14 7.76 27.63
CA LYS A 232 15.33 6.59 28.03
C LYS A 232 15.73 5.26 27.36
N GLY A 233 16.78 5.24 26.52
CA GLY A 233 17.25 4.00 25.88
C GLY A 233 16.29 3.37 24.87
N LEU A 234 15.22 4.07 24.48
CA LEU A 234 14.11 3.57 23.66
C LEU A 234 14.39 3.54 22.14
N ILE A 235 15.62 3.82 21.71
CA ILE A 235 15.97 3.93 20.28
C ILE A 235 17.26 3.15 20.00
N LYS A 236 17.14 1.98 19.35
CA LYS A 236 18.28 1.35 18.66
C LYS A 236 18.48 2.03 17.29
N PRO A 237 19.72 2.37 16.88
CA PRO A 237 19.97 3.27 15.74
C PRO A 237 19.88 2.61 14.35
N HIS A 238 19.14 1.51 14.20
CA HIS A 238 18.99 0.77 12.93
C HIS A 238 17.51 0.54 12.53
N ILE A 239 16.62 1.40 13.01
CA ILE A 239 15.23 1.43 12.53
C ILE A 239 15.23 2.21 11.21
N ILE A 240 15.04 1.49 10.10
CA ILE A 240 14.75 2.02 8.77
C ILE A 240 13.60 3.05 8.90
N PRO A 241 13.68 4.25 8.30
CA PRO A 241 12.76 5.36 8.60
C PRO A 241 11.37 5.22 7.95
N ILE A 242 10.71 4.08 8.12
CA ILE A 242 9.28 3.91 7.83
C ILE A 242 8.51 4.40 9.05
N LEU A 243 8.30 5.73 9.09
CA LEU A 243 7.57 6.45 10.15
C LEU A 243 6.37 7.22 9.58
N CYS A 244 5.53 6.49 8.83
CA CYS A 244 4.14 6.79 8.49
C CYS A 244 3.39 7.47 9.67
N TRP A 245 2.72 8.64 9.48
CA TRP A 245 1.33 8.82 8.99
C TRP A 245 0.28 8.38 10.03
N ILE A 246 -0.77 9.12 10.42
CA ILE A 246 -1.30 10.45 10.06
C ILE A 246 -1.52 11.30 11.32
N ARG A 247 -1.37 12.63 11.25
CA ARG A 247 -2.15 13.56 12.09
C ARG A 247 -2.32 14.92 11.41
N SER A 248 -3.38 15.04 10.61
CA SER A 248 -3.85 16.31 10.05
C SER A 248 -5.16 16.66 10.76
N LYS A 249 -5.17 17.79 11.46
CA LYS A 249 -6.38 18.60 11.60
C LYS A 249 -6.47 19.53 10.39
#